data_AF-A0A833UJ33-F1
#
_entry.id   AF-A0A833UJ33-F1
#
_cell.length_a   1.000
_cell.length_b   1.000
_cell.length_c   1.000
_cell.angle_alpha   90.00
_cell.angle_beta   90.00
_cell.angle_gamma   90.00
#
_symmetry.space_group_name_H-M   'P 1'
#
loop_
_entity.id
_entity.type
_entity.pdbx_description
1 polymer ?
#
loop_
_entity_poly.entity_id
_entity_poly.type
_entity_poly.pdbx_seq_one_letter_code
_entity_poly.pdbx_strand_id
1 'polypeptide(L)'
;MIDDVKTKLEMAYLHTVSCADIVAIAARDVVTTMGGPYWNVLKGRKDGRVSKAVETINLPAPTFNVIQLIQSFAKRGLGVKDMVALSGAHNLGFSHCSSFEARLHNFSSVHGTDPSMNDEFAENLRKKCTKPNKDQNAGEFLDSTLSTFDNEYYKRIMARKGVLGSDQALFGDYRSRWIVEAFAKDQSLFFKEFAASMMKLENIGMIENDEVRLKCGVVNCERERQRERVRECPNLKPGLIWDLIRWKLIGVGKHKGGLYLLQQSGSSPNDLLYSQLLPVSSSNLAKQLFV
;
A
#
# COMPACT_ATOMS: atom_id res chain seq x y z
N MET A 1 8.85 -10.06 -1.57
CA MET A 1 7.64 -10.23 -2.41
C MET A 1 7.81 -9.63 -3.80
N ILE A 2 7.93 -8.31 -3.97
CA ILE A 2 8.11 -7.69 -5.31
C ILE A 2 9.34 -8.26 -6.03
N ASP A 3 10.47 -8.39 -5.34
CA ASP A 3 11.68 -8.99 -5.91
C ASP A 3 11.51 -10.48 -6.26
N ASP A 4 10.68 -11.22 -5.52
CA ASP A 4 10.40 -12.64 -5.81
C ASP A 4 9.58 -12.78 -7.09
N VAL A 5 8.57 -11.90 -7.27
CA VAL A 5 7.79 -11.82 -8.51
C VAL A 5 8.69 -11.45 -9.67
N LYS A 6 9.54 -10.45 -9.48
CA LYS A 6 10.50 -10.01 -10.49
C LYS A 6 11.45 -11.13 -10.91
N THR A 7 12.01 -11.85 -9.94
CA THR A 7 12.92 -12.98 -10.19
C THR A 7 12.26 -14.04 -11.05
N LYS A 8 11.01 -14.42 -10.74
CA LYS A 8 10.25 -15.40 -11.54
C LYS A 8 9.94 -14.90 -12.94
N LEU A 9 9.59 -13.62 -13.08
CA LEU A 9 9.32 -13.02 -14.38
C LEU A 9 10.57 -12.98 -15.26
N GLU A 10 11.73 -12.64 -14.71
CA GLU A 10 13.00 -12.64 -15.47
C GLU A 10 13.43 -14.05 -15.91
N MET A 11 13.10 -15.10 -15.15
CA MET A 11 13.35 -16.48 -15.57
C MET A 11 12.49 -16.91 -16.77
N ALA A 12 11.28 -16.36 -16.90
CA ALA A 12 10.34 -16.72 -17.96
C ALA A 12 10.43 -15.78 -19.17
N TYR A 13 10.61 -14.48 -18.92
CA TYR A 13 10.54 -13.39 -19.88
C TYR A 13 11.60 -12.33 -19.56
N LEU A 14 12.83 -12.60 -20.00
CA LEU A 14 13.98 -11.73 -19.75
C LEU A 14 13.71 -10.29 -20.21
N HIS A 15 13.97 -9.33 -19.33
CA HIS A 15 13.90 -7.88 -19.55
C HIS A 15 12.58 -7.34 -20.11
N THR A 16 11.48 -8.04 -19.87
CA THR A 16 10.20 -7.67 -20.49
C THR A 16 9.31 -6.84 -19.57
N VAL A 17 9.22 -7.21 -18.28
CA VAL A 17 8.26 -6.62 -17.34
C VAL A 17 8.97 -5.69 -16.36
N SER A 18 8.60 -4.40 -16.34
CA SER A 18 9.17 -3.43 -15.41
C SER A 18 8.68 -3.64 -13.98
N CYS A 19 9.47 -3.17 -13.01
CA CYS A 19 9.07 -3.18 -11.60
C CYS A 19 7.86 -2.27 -11.34
N ALA A 20 7.77 -1.14 -12.04
CA ALA A 20 6.62 -0.26 -12.02
C ALA A 20 5.32 -0.99 -12.43
N ASP A 21 5.35 -1.79 -13.50
CA ASP A 21 4.18 -2.57 -13.91
C ASP A 21 3.86 -3.71 -12.93
N ILE A 22 4.87 -4.34 -12.31
CA ILE A 22 4.64 -5.35 -11.26
C ILE A 22 3.85 -4.75 -10.11
N VAL A 23 4.21 -3.56 -9.64
CA VAL A 23 3.52 -2.89 -8.53
C VAL A 23 2.07 -2.56 -8.90
N ALA A 24 1.81 -2.01 -10.09
CA ALA A 24 0.45 -1.68 -10.53
C ALA A 24 -0.42 -2.95 -10.68
N ILE A 25 0.12 -4.01 -11.29
CA ILE A 25 -0.57 -5.30 -11.45
C ILE A 25 -0.87 -5.93 -10.09
N ALA A 26 0.09 -5.91 -9.17
CA ALA A 26 -0.08 -6.46 -7.83
C ALA A 26 -1.15 -5.70 -7.03
N ALA A 27 -1.22 -4.37 -7.17
CA ALA A 27 -2.27 -3.55 -6.53
C ALA A 27 -3.68 -4.00 -6.93
N ARG A 28 -3.91 -4.15 -8.24
CA ARG A 28 -5.17 -4.66 -8.78
C ARG A 28 -5.48 -6.07 -8.27
N ASP A 29 -4.50 -6.97 -8.27
CA ASP A 29 -4.70 -8.34 -7.83
C ASP A 29 -5.06 -8.45 -6.35
N VAL A 30 -4.44 -7.65 -5.50
CA VAL A 30 -4.79 -7.59 -4.07
C VAL A 30 -6.24 -7.14 -3.91
N VAL A 31 -6.63 -6.02 -4.54
CA VAL A 31 -8.00 -5.51 -4.42
C VAL A 31 -9.03 -6.51 -4.96
N THR A 32 -8.79 -7.08 -6.14
CA THR A 32 -9.69 -8.07 -6.76
C THR A 32 -9.80 -9.33 -5.90
N THR A 33 -8.66 -9.85 -5.40
CA THR A 33 -8.64 -11.05 -4.55
C THR A 33 -9.39 -10.84 -3.24
N MET A 34 -9.42 -9.61 -2.74
CA MET A 34 -10.14 -9.24 -1.52
C MET A 34 -11.59 -8.85 -1.77
N GLY A 35 -12.13 -9.13 -2.97
CA GLY A 35 -13.55 -8.92 -3.31
C GLY A 35 -13.89 -7.55 -3.88
N GLY A 36 -12.87 -6.71 -4.11
CA GLY A 36 -13.01 -5.40 -4.72
C GLY A 36 -13.15 -5.44 -6.25
N PRO A 37 -13.20 -4.27 -6.89
CA PRO A 37 -13.35 -4.17 -8.34
C PRO A 37 -12.10 -4.67 -9.07
N TYR A 38 -12.33 -5.18 -10.28
CA TYR A 38 -11.28 -5.39 -11.27
C TYR A 38 -11.17 -4.17 -12.19
N TRP A 39 -9.95 -3.81 -12.59
CA TRP A 39 -9.71 -2.85 -13.67
C TRP A 39 -8.54 -3.30 -14.55
N ASN A 40 -8.56 -2.81 -15.79
CA ASN A 40 -7.48 -3.07 -16.74
C ASN A 40 -6.29 -2.17 -16.41
N VAL A 41 -5.28 -2.76 -15.78
CA VAL A 41 -4.01 -2.08 -15.50
C VAL A 41 -3.32 -1.74 -16.83
N LEU A 42 -3.04 -0.46 -17.03
CA LEU A 42 -2.22 0.00 -18.15
C LEU A 42 -0.80 -0.53 -17.93
N LYS A 43 -0.20 -1.09 -19.00
CA LYS A 43 1.13 -1.72 -18.99
C LYS A 43 2.06 -0.94 -19.91
N GLY A 44 3.35 -1.13 -19.74
CA GLY A 44 4.40 -0.49 -20.55
C GLY A 44 5.19 0.58 -19.81
N ARG A 45 5.01 0.76 -18.49
CA ARG A 45 5.82 1.70 -17.72
C ARG A 45 7.27 1.26 -17.72
N LYS A 46 8.19 2.23 -17.67
CA LYS A 46 9.62 1.98 -17.41
C LYS A 46 10.00 2.36 -15.99
N ASP A 47 11.10 1.78 -15.52
CA ASP A 47 11.61 1.97 -14.17
C ASP A 47 12.52 3.20 -14.14
N GLY A 48 12.15 4.22 -13.36
CA GLY A 48 12.94 5.45 -13.23
C GLY A 48 14.35 5.18 -12.69
N ARG A 49 15.38 5.93 -13.08
CA ARG A 49 16.77 5.72 -12.59
C ARG A 49 17.16 6.49 -11.32
N VAL A 50 16.26 7.33 -10.80
CA VAL A 50 16.54 8.22 -9.68
C VAL A 50 15.50 8.04 -8.59
N SER A 51 15.95 8.00 -7.34
CA SER A 51 15.09 8.04 -6.15
C SER A 51 15.52 9.20 -5.26
N LYS A 52 14.60 10.09 -4.89
CA LYS A 52 14.88 11.27 -4.08
C LYS A 52 13.98 11.29 -2.84
N ALA A 53 14.57 11.20 -1.66
CA ALA A 53 13.83 11.27 -0.40
C ALA A 53 13.02 12.57 -0.26
N VAL A 54 13.50 13.69 -0.83
CA VAL A 54 12.78 14.97 -0.79
C VAL A 54 11.44 14.93 -1.51
N GLU A 55 11.20 14.00 -2.44
CA GLU A 55 9.92 13.92 -3.14
C GLU A 55 8.78 13.42 -2.24
N THR A 56 9.10 12.74 -1.12
CA THR A 56 8.11 12.22 -0.17
C THR A 56 7.36 13.33 0.58
N ILE A 57 7.94 14.54 0.67
CA ILE A 57 7.29 15.71 1.29
C ILE A 57 6.02 16.15 0.54
N ASN A 58 5.89 15.75 -0.72
CA ASN A 58 4.76 16.07 -1.57
C ASN A 58 3.61 15.05 -1.43
N LEU A 59 3.78 13.99 -0.64
CA LEU A 59 2.71 13.03 -0.35
C LEU A 59 1.71 13.63 0.66
N PRO A 60 0.41 13.32 0.54
CA PRO A 60 -0.56 13.71 1.55
C PRO A 60 -0.18 13.18 2.94
N ALA A 61 -0.25 14.02 3.97
CA ALA A 61 -0.04 13.56 5.34
C ALA A 61 -1.35 13.08 5.97
N PRO A 62 -1.32 12.13 6.94
CA PRO A 62 -2.52 11.65 7.63
C PRO A 62 -3.23 12.72 8.48
N THR A 63 -2.58 13.87 8.67
CA THR A 63 -3.08 15.03 9.43
C THR A 63 -3.64 16.14 8.53
N PHE A 64 -3.61 15.99 7.20
CA PHE A 64 -4.12 17.00 6.29
C PHE A 64 -5.63 17.18 6.43
N ASN A 65 -6.08 18.43 6.35
CA ASN A 65 -7.48 18.75 6.17
C ASN A 65 -7.91 18.58 4.71
N VAL A 66 -9.23 18.63 4.43
CA VAL A 66 -9.76 18.40 3.08
C VAL A 66 -9.21 19.36 2.04
N ILE A 67 -8.97 20.64 2.38
CA ILE A 67 -8.41 21.62 1.44
C ILE A 67 -7.00 21.18 1.00
N GLN A 68 -6.17 20.78 1.96
CA GLN A 68 -4.82 20.30 1.70
C GLN A 68 -4.82 19.00 0.88
N LEU A 69 -5.74 18.07 1.18
CA LEU A 69 -5.92 16.84 0.41
C LEU A 69 -6.31 17.15 -1.05
N ILE A 70 -7.33 17.99 -1.27
CA ILE A 70 -7.77 18.41 -2.61
C ILE A 70 -6.61 19.02 -3.39
N GLN A 71 -5.85 19.94 -2.76
CA GLN A 71 -4.70 20.56 -3.41
C GLN A 71 -3.60 19.54 -3.74
N SER A 72 -3.34 18.57 -2.86
CA SER A 72 -2.31 17.54 -3.08
C SER A 72 -2.67 16.59 -4.24
N PHE A 73 -3.94 16.20 -4.33
CA PHE A 73 -4.44 15.38 -5.44
C PHE A 73 -4.49 16.17 -6.76
N ALA A 74 -4.92 17.44 -6.71
CA ALA A 74 -4.99 18.31 -7.88
C ALA A 74 -3.61 18.54 -8.52
N LYS A 75 -2.53 18.61 -7.73
CA LYS A 75 -1.14 18.67 -8.25
C LYS A 75 -0.77 17.50 -9.16
N ARG A 76 -1.50 16.39 -9.09
CA ARG A 76 -1.30 15.18 -9.88
C ARG A 76 -2.42 14.95 -10.90
N GLY A 77 -3.27 15.97 -11.14
CA GLY A 77 -4.38 15.88 -12.08
C GLY A 77 -5.58 15.04 -11.58
N LEU A 78 -5.67 14.77 -10.28
CA LEU A 78 -6.77 14.02 -9.68
C LEU A 78 -7.78 14.96 -9.03
N GLY A 79 -9.06 14.75 -9.31
CA GLY A 79 -10.16 15.56 -8.78
C GLY A 79 -10.63 15.10 -7.39
N VAL A 80 -11.59 15.83 -6.82
CA VAL A 80 -12.17 15.51 -5.49
C VAL A 80 -12.78 14.11 -5.45
N LYS A 81 -13.46 13.68 -6.53
CA LYS A 81 -14.01 12.33 -6.62
C LYS A 81 -12.92 11.25 -6.64
N ASP A 82 -11.83 11.51 -7.36
CA ASP A 82 -10.68 10.59 -7.41
C ASP A 82 -10.03 10.49 -6.04
N MET A 83 -9.86 11.62 -5.34
CA MET A 83 -9.36 11.68 -3.96
C MET A 83 -10.21 10.83 -3.02
N VAL A 84 -11.53 11.06 -2.97
CA VAL A 84 -12.42 10.31 -2.06
C VAL A 84 -12.44 8.82 -2.41
N ALA A 85 -12.50 8.47 -3.70
CA ALA A 85 -12.48 7.07 -4.13
C ALA A 85 -11.18 6.38 -3.73
N LEU A 86 -10.02 6.98 -4.03
CA LEU A 86 -8.71 6.41 -3.72
C LEU A 86 -8.45 6.28 -2.22
N SER A 87 -8.97 7.21 -1.39
CA SER A 87 -8.94 7.07 0.07
C SER A 87 -9.65 5.80 0.57
N GLY A 88 -10.61 5.27 -0.19
CA GLY A 88 -11.24 3.97 0.08
C GLY A 88 -10.28 2.79 0.12
N ALA A 89 -9.05 2.92 -0.41
CA ALA A 89 -8.02 1.90 -0.29
C ALA A 89 -7.59 1.65 1.17
N HIS A 90 -7.83 2.60 2.07
CA HIS A 90 -7.63 2.42 3.50
C HIS A 90 -8.49 1.30 4.10
N ASN A 91 -9.50 0.78 3.39
CA ASN A 91 -10.23 -0.42 3.82
C ASN A 91 -9.28 -1.57 4.22
N LEU A 92 -8.21 -1.80 3.44
CA LEU A 92 -7.26 -2.88 3.68
C LEU A 92 -6.05 -2.47 4.53
N GLY A 93 -6.05 -1.25 5.06
CA GLY A 93 -4.86 -0.61 5.63
C GLY A 93 -4.67 -0.84 7.12
N PHE A 94 -3.41 -0.73 7.55
CA PHE A 94 -3.02 -0.63 8.95
C PHE A 94 -2.17 0.62 9.15
N SER A 95 -2.43 1.37 10.21
CA SER A 95 -1.62 2.53 10.57
C SER A 95 -1.02 2.38 11.95
N HIS A 96 0.24 2.79 12.08
CA HIS A 96 0.91 2.92 13.36
C HIS A 96 0.32 4.09 14.17
N CYS A 97 0.41 4.00 15.50
CA CYS A 97 -0.09 5.03 16.41
C CYS A 97 0.49 6.42 16.11
N SER A 98 1.76 6.51 15.70
CA SER A 98 2.42 7.79 15.37
C SER A 98 1.70 8.60 14.28
N SER A 99 0.93 7.95 13.40
CA SER A 99 0.18 8.63 12.35
C SER A 99 -1.10 9.33 12.83
N PHE A 100 -1.63 8.95 14.01
CA PHE A 100 -2.93 9.45 14.49
C PHE A 100 -2.98 9.78 15.99
N GLU A 101 -1.92 9.56 16.75
CA GLU A 101 -1.88 9.83 18.20
C GLU A 101 -2.14 11.30 18.55
N ALA A 102 -1.83 12.22 17.64
CA ALA A 102 -2.15 13.65 17.78
C ALA A 102 -3.66 13.92 17.90
N ARG A 103 -4.50 13.00 17.41
CA ARG A 103 -5.97 13.06 17.55
C ARG A 103 -6.45 12.55 18.91
N LEU A 104 -5.65 11.75 19.60
CA LEU A 104 -6.03 11.10 20.85
C LEU A 104 -5.66 11.91 22.08
N HIS A 105 -4.66 12.79 21.99
CA HIS A 105 -4.14 13.53 23.14
C HIS A 105 -3.74 14.95 22.76
N ASN A 106 -4.13 15.92 23.60
CA ASN A 106 -3.76 17.34 23.45
C ASN A 106 -4.08 17.89 22.06
N PHE A 107 -5.23 17.52 21.50
CA PHE A 107 -5.62 17.89 20.14
C PHE A 107 -5.67 19.41 19.95
N SER A 108 -6.13 20.15 20.95
CA SER A 108 -6.08 21.62 20.97
C SER A 108 -6.02 22.15 22.41
N SER A 109 -5.93 23.48 22.57
CA SER A 109 -5.98 24.12 23.89
C SER A 109 -7.28 23.88 24.67
N VAL A 110 -8.37 23.52 23.98
CA VAL A 110 -9.71 23.32 24.56
C VAL A 110 -10.22 21.88 24.45
N HIS A 111 -9.58 21.05 23.63
CA HIS A 111 -9.98 19.67 23.41
C HIS A 111 -8.80 18.70 23.64
N GLY A 112 -8.96 17.79 24.59
CA GLY A 112 -8.00 16.72 24.84
C GLY A 112 -7.97 15.64 23.74
N THR A 113 -9.09 15.45 23.04
CA THR A 113 -9.28 14.53 21.91
C THR A 113 -9.84 15.30 20.73
N ASP A 114 -9.59 14.84 19.50
CA ASP A 114 -10.26 15.35 18.31
C ASP A 114 -11.80 15.23 18.44
N PRO A 115 -12.56 16.36 18.45
CA PRO A 115 -14.01 16.36 18.64
C PRO A 115 -14.78 15.77 17.44
N SER A 116 -14.11 15.53 16.30
CA SER A 116 -14.69 14.83 15.15
C SER A 116 -14.67 13.31 15.30
N MET A 117 -13.98 12.77 16.31
CA MET A 117 -13.90 11.34 16.60
C MET A 117 -15.00 10.91 17.57
N ASN A 118 -15.52 9.70 17.41
CA ASN A 118 -16.42 9.09 18.38
C ASN A 118 -15.68 8.81 19.71
N ASP A 119 -16.26 9.22 20.84
CA ASP A 119 -15.61 9.16 22.15
C ASP A 119 -15.24 7.73 22.58
N GLU A 120 -16.16 6.77 22.41
CA GLU A 120 -15.89 5.36 22.74
C GLU A 120 -14.78 4.79 21.86
N PHE A 121 -14.78 5.14 20.58
CA PHE A 121 -13.73 4.75 19.66
C PHE A 121 -12.37 5.35 20.04
N ALA A 122 -12.33 6.62 20.44
CA ALA A 122 -11.12 7.28 20.92
C ALA A 122 -10.54 6.58 22.16
N GLU A 123 -11.38 6.18 23.11
CA GLU A 123 -10.96 5.42 24.29
C GLU A 123 -10.38 4.04 23.92
N ASN A 124 -10.96 3.37 22.93
CA ASN A 124 -10.41 2.11 22.43
C ASN A 124 -9.04 2.30 21.75
N LEU A 125 -8.87 3.38 20.98
CA LEU A 125 -7.58 3.72 20.38
C LEU A 125 -6.53 4.08 21.43
N ARG A 126 -6.88 4.81 22.50
CA ARG A 126 -5.97 5.14 23.62
C ARG A 126 -5.44 3.91 24.33
N LYS A 127 -6.25 2.86 24.47
CA LYS A 127 -5.80 1.57 25.05
C LYS A 127 -4.76 0.88 24.19
N LYS A 128 -4.87 0.98 22.86
CA LYS A 128 -3.90 0.44 21.90
C LYS A 128 -2.65 1.32 21.78
N CYS A 129 -2.85 2.64 21.78
CA CYS A 129 -1.84 3.66 21.61
C CYS A 129 -1.56 4.39 22.92
N THR A 130 -0.98 3.68 23.89
CA THR A 130 -0.65 4.25 25.20
C THR A 130 0.39 5.37 25.10
N LYS A 131 0.39 6.31 26.04
CA LYS A 131 1.40 7.37 26.16
C LYS A 131 2.11 7.28 27.52
N PRO A 132 3.45 7.10 27.57
CA PRO A 132 4.36 6.93 26.44
C PRO A 132 4.12 5.61 25.72
N ASN A 133 4.18 5.61 24.38
CA ASN A 133 4.03 4.40 23.60
C ASN A 133 5.31 3.56 23.75
N LYS A 134 5.15 2.35 24.30
CA LYS A 134 6.26 1.41 24.52
C LYS A 134 6.46 0.44 23.35
N ASP A 135 5.51 0.36 22.42
CA ASP A 135 5.57 -0.51 21.25
C ASP A 135 5.49 0.30 19.96
N GLN A 136 6.60 0.36 19.22
CA GLN A 136 6.67 1.07 17.94
C GLN A 136 5.80 0.43 16.85
N ASN A 137 5.40 -0.83 17.03
CA ASN A 137 4.51 -1.54 16.12
C ASN A 137 3.03 -1.40 16.51
N ALA A 138 2.72 -0.75 17.64
CA ALA A 138 1.34 -0.48 18.03
C ALA A 138 0.63 0.38 16.97
N GLY A 139 -0.64 0.08 16.76
CA GLY A 139 -1.46 0.73 15.74
C GLY A 139 -2.86 0.14 15.64
N GLU A 140 -3.53 0.48 14.57
CA GLU A 140 -4.92 0.12 14.32
C GLU A 140 -5.15 -0.15 12.83
N PHE A 141 -6.05 -1.09 12.55
CA PHE A 141 -6.56 -1.27 11.20
C PHE A 141 -7.50 -0.13 10.84
N LEU A 142 -7.35 0.42 9.64
CA LEU A 142 -8.11 1.58 9.19
C LEU A 142 -9.59 1.23 8.93
N ASP A 143 -9.91 -0.06 8.79
CA ASP A 143 -11.25 -0.62 8.74
C ASP A 143 -11.42 -1.85 9.65
N SER A 144 -12.66 -2.22 9.92
CA SER A 144 -13.07 -3.44 10.60
C SER A 144 -13.03 -4.70 9.72
N THR A 145 -13.18 -4.59 8.40
CA THR A 145 -13.21 -5.72 7.46
C THR A 145 -11.82 -6.06 6.96
N LEU A 146 -10.98 -6.59 7.85
CA LEU A 146 -9.53 -6.80 7.67
C LEU A 146 -9.11 -7.57 6.41
N SER A 147 -10.01 -8.35 5.83
CA SER A 147 -9.73 -9.22 4.69
C SER A 147 -10.69 -9.03 3.51
N THR A 148 -11.48 -7.96 3.49
CA THR A 148 -12.50 -7.72 2.47
C THR A 148 -12.50 -6.28 2.03
N PHE A 149 -12.29 -6.04 0.74
CA PHE A 149 -12.38 -4.72 0.14
C PHE A 149 -13.86 -4.42 -0.14
N ASP A 150 -14.45 -3.53 0.64
CA ASP A 150 -15.86 -3.14 0.57
C ASP A 150 -16.05 -1.64 0.89
N ASN A 151 -17.30 -1.21 1.13
CA ASN A 151 -17.60 0.18 1.45
C ASN A 151 -17.71 0.50 2.96
N GLU A 152 -17.30 -0.42 3.84
CA GLU A 152 -17.36 -0.22 5.30
C GLU A 152 -16.55 1.01 5.74
N TYR A 153 -15.44 1.28 5.05
CA TYR A 153 -14.60 2.46 5.27
C TYR A 153 -15.41 3.76 5.33
N TYR A 154 -16.34 3.95 4.39
CA TYR A 154 -17.17 5.15 4.35
C TYR A 154 -18.24 5.17 5.45
N LYS A 155 -18.83 4.01 5.79
CA LYS A 155 -19.80 3.90 6.89
C LYS A 155 -19.14 4.23 8.23
N ARG A 156 -17.90 3.78 8.43
CA ARG A 156 -17.11 4.11 9.63
C ARG A 156 -16.81 5.59 9.74
N ILE A 157 -16.43 6.24 8.64
CA ILE A 157 -16.20 7.69 8.63
C ILE A 157 -17.49 8.45 9.00
N MET A 158 -18.65 8.04 8.46
CA MET A 158 -19.95 8.63 8.83
C MET A 158 -20.26 8.44 10.33
N ALA A 159 -19.85 7.29 10.89
CA ALA A 159 -19.96 6.99 12.31
C ALA A 159 -18.89 7.66 13.20
N ARG A 160 -18.08 8.58 12.64
CA ARG A 160 -16.96 9.26 13.32
C ARG A 160 -15.85 8.31 13.79
N LYS A 161 -15.65 7.20 13.07
CA LYS A 161 -14.68 6.14 13.37
C LYS A 161 -13.55 6.06 12.33
N GLY A 162 -13.28 7.14 11.61
CA GLY A 162 -12.07 7.25 10.79
C GLY A 162 -10.83 7.35 11.69
N VAL A 163 -9.82 6.51 11.44
CA VAL A 163 -8.60 6.45 12.27
C VAL A 163 -7.69 7.64 11.99
N LEU A 164 -7.39 7.92 10.72
CA LEU A 164 -6.58 9.06 10.33
C LEU A 164 -7.40 10.35 10.34
N GLY A 165 -6.73 11.48 10.57
CA GLY A 165 -7.38 12.80 10.51
C GLY A 165 -7.86 13.10 9.10
N SER A 166 -7.04 12.76 8.10
CA SER A 166 -7.35 12.88 6.68
C SER A 166 -8.60 12.09 6.28
N ASP A 167 -8.81 10.89 6.82
CA ASP A 167 -10.01 10.09 6.59
C ASP A 167 -11.26 10.79 7.14
N GLN A 168 -11.21 11.16 8.42
CA GLN A 168 -12.36 11.77 9.09
C GLN A 168 -12.69 13.15 8.49
N ALA A 169 -11.68 13.86 7.97
CA ALA A 169 -11.85 15.14 7.31
C ALA A 169 -12.75 15.04 6.07
N LEU A 170 -12.71 13.93 5.31
CA LEU A 170 -13.53 13.74 4.10
C LEU A 170 -15.03 13.97 4.33
N PHE A 171 -15.54 13.65 5.52
CA PHE A 171 -16.94 13.84 5.87
C PHE A 171 -17.25 15.21 6.50
N GLY A 172 -16.22 15.91 6.98
CA GLY A 172 -16.33 17.23 7.58
C GLY A 172 -16.52 18.38 6.58
N ASP A 173 -16.27 18.17 5.29
CA ASP A 173 -16.31 19.20 4.25
C ASP A 173 -17.38 18.93 3.19
N TYR A 174 -18.18 19.94 2.84
CA TYR A 174 -19.30 19.80 1.90
C TYR A 174 -18.86 19.34 0.49
N ARG A 175 -17.61 19.59 0.07
CA ARG A 175 -17.12 19.23 -1.27
C ARG A 175 -16.93 17.72 -1.43
N SER A 176 -16.62 17.02 -0.36
CA SER A 176 -16.35 15.57 -0.34
C SER A 176 -17.44 14.77 0.38
N ARG A 177 -18.16 15.36 1.33
CA ARG A 177 -19.16 14.69 2.17
C ARG A 177 -20.21 13.91 1.39
N TRP A 178 -20.80 14.53 0.36
CA TRP A 178 -21.84 13.89 -0.45
C TRP A 178 -21.31 12.65 -1.19
N ILE A 179 -20.01 12.60 -1.53
CA ILE A 179 -19.36 11.46 -2.17
C ILE A 179 -19.19 10.32 -1.16
N VAL A 180 -18.75 10.65 0.06
CA VAL A 180 -18.64 9.69 1.17
C VAL A 180 -20.00 9.04 1.45
N GLU A 181 -21.06 9.84 1.54
CA GLU A 181 -22.43 9.36 1.77
C GLU A 181 -22.92 8.47 0.63
N ALA A 182 -22.63 8.84 -0.62
CA ALA A 182 -22.99 8.04 -1.79
C ALA A 182 -22.27 6.69 -1.81
N PHE A 183 -20.97 6.66 -1.51
CA PHE A 183 -20.17 5.43 -1.48
C PHE A 183 -20.55 4.53 -0.30
N ALA A 184 -20.87 5.09 0.87
CA ALA A 184 -21.39 4.33 2.01
C ALA A 184 -22.74 3.66 1.71
N LYS A 185 -23.59 4.30 0.90
CA LYS A 185 -24.90 3.78 0.50
C LYS A 185 -24.81 2.75 -0.63
N ASP A 186 -23.88 2.93 -1.56
CA ASP A 186 -23.77 2.12 -2.78
C ASP A 186 -22.33 1.66 -3.02
N GLN A 187 -22.06 0.40 -2.69
CA GLN A 187 -20.76 -0.23 -2.90
C GLN A 187 -20.42 -0.39 -4.38
N SER A 188 -21.40 -0.62 -5.25
CA SER A 188 -21.16 -0.76 -6.69
C SER A 188 -20.71 0.56 -7.30
N LEU A 189 -21.30 1.67 -6.84
CA LEU A 189 -20.84 3.02 -7.19
C LEU A 189 -19.40 3.27 -6.72
N PHE A 190 -19.09 2.95 -5.45
CA PHE A 190 -17.73 3.04 -4.94
C PHE A 190 -16.74 2.25 -5.80
N PHE A 191 -17.04 0.98 -6.08
CA PHE A 191 -16.17 0.10 -6.86
C PHE A 191 -15.92 0.62 -8.28
N LYS A 192 -16.97 1.13 -8.94
CA LYS A 192 -16.85 1.74 -10.26
C LYS A 192 -15.91 2.95 -10.25
N GLU A 193 -16.09 3.84 -9.28
CA GLU A 193 -15.30 5.06 -9.17
C GLU A 193 -13.86 4.77 -8.69
N PHE A 194 -13.67 3.77 -7.84
CA PHE A 194 -12.34 3.30 -7.41
C PHE A 194 -11.54 2.77 -8.61
N ALA A 195 -12.13 1.88 -9.41
CA ALA A 195 -11.51 1.36 -10.63
C ALA A 195 -11.14 2.48 -11.62
N ALA A 196 -12.05 3.42 -11.84
CA ALA A 196 -11.80 4.57 -12.71
C ALA A 196 -10.67 5.47 -12.17
N SER A 197 -10.63 5.70 -10.87
CA SER A 197 -9.61 6.53 -10.21
C SER A 197 -8.24 5.84 -10.18
N MET A 198 -8.19 4.52 -10.00
CA MET A 198 -6.97 3.73 -10.10
C MET A 198 -6.37 3.81 -11.49
N MET A 199 -7.18 3.66 -12.55
CA MET A 199 -6.69 3.81 -13.93
C MET A 199 -6.11 5.22 -14.20
N LYS A 200 -6.69 6.27 -13.61
CA LYS A 200 -6.12 7.63 -13.69
C LYS A 200 -4.81 7.74 -12.93
N LEU A 201 -4.77 7.29 -11.67
CA LEU A 201 -3.59 7.30 -10.80
C LEU A 201 -2.42 6.59 -11.49
N GLU A 202 -2.71 5.43 -12.07
CA GLU A 202 -1.78 4.59 -12.80
C GLU A 202 -1.20 5.25 -14.07
N ASN A 203 -1.86 6.25 -14.62
CA ASN A 203 -1.44 6.98 -15.81
C ASN A 203 -0.59 8.24 -15.48
N ILE A 204 -0.40 8.55 -14.20
CA ILE A 204 0.33 9.75 -13.78
C ILE A 204 1.83 9.53 -13.96
N GLY A 205 2.49 10.48 -14.63
CA GLY A 205 3.95 10.52 -14.69
C GLY A 205 4.58 9.31 -15.37
N MET A 206 3.87 8.66 -16.30
CA MET A 206 4.45 7.58 -17.10
C MET A 206 5.72 8.07 -17.81
N ILE A 207 6.85 7.47 -17.45
CA ILE A 207 8.14 7.72 -18.09
C ILE A 207 8.31 6.67 -19.19
N GLU A 208 8.35 7.12 -20.44
CA GLU A 208 8.48 6.22 -21.59
C GLU A 208 9.95 5.89 -21.94
N ASN A 209 10.91 6.72 -21.49
CA ASN A 209 12.31 6.68 -21.94
C ASN A 209 13.31 6.15 -20.90
N ASP A 210 12.91 5.19 -20.07
CA ASP A 210 13.75 4.62 -19.02
C ASP A 210 13.98 3.10 -19.19
N GLU A 211 14.52 2.42 -18.18
CA GLU A 211 14.93 1.02 -18.27
C GLU A 211 13.84 0.02 -17.82
N VAL A 212 14.05 -1.26 -18.15
CA VAL A 212 13.40 -2.37 -17.44
C VAL A 212 14.45 -2.95 -16.50
N ARG A 213 14.32 -2.70 -15.19
CA ARG A 213 15.31 -3.15 -14.20
C ARG A 213 15.32 -4.67 -14.12
N LEU A 214 16.47 -5.28 -13.88
CA LEU A 214 16.55 -6.72 -13.56
C LEU A 214 16.18 -7.03 -12.11
N LYS A 215 16.53 -6.13 -11.21
CA LYS A 215 16.23 -6.19 -9.77
C LYS A 215 15.61 -4.88 -9.37
N CYS A 216 14.46 -4.90 -8.70
CA CYS A 216 13.69 -3.67 -8.47
C CYS A 216 14.41 -2.67 -7.56
N GLY A 217 15.21 -3.15 -6.61
CA GLY A 217 15.96 -2.32 -5.66
C GLY A 217 17.22 -1.63 -6.22
N VAL A 218 17.63 -1.88 -7.47
CA VAL A 218 18.88 -1.34 -8.03
C VAL A 218 18.73 -0.98 -9.50
N VAL A 219 19.37 0.11 -9.93
CA VAL A 219 19.41 0.53 -11.33
C VAL A 219 20.29 -0.39 -12.18
N ASN A 220 19.97 -0.54 -13.47
CA ASN A 220 20.87 -1.28 -14.36
C ASN A 220 22.12 -0.43 -14.68
N CYS A 221 23.22 -1.14 -14.95
CA CYS A 221 24.51 -0.56 -15.28
C CYS A 221 24.58 -0.16 -16.76
N GLU A 222 25.15 1.01 -17.07
CA GLU A 222 25.18 1.56 -18.45
C GLU A 222 26.05 0.80 -19.48
N ARG A 223 26.70 -0.32 -19.12
CA ARG A 223 27.64 -1.03 -20.01
C ARG A 223 27.01 -2.07 -20.95
N GLU A 224 25.70 -2.03 -21.18
CA GLU A 224 25.00 -3.09 -21.95
C GLU A 224 24.17 -2.58 -23.12
N ARG A 225 24.72 -1.65 -23.89
CA ARG A 225 24.17 -1.41 -25.24
C ARG A 225 24.65 -2.41 -26.30
N GLN A 226 25.55 -3.36 -26.00
CA GLN A 226 26.13 -4.20 -27.07
C GLN A 226 26.28 -5.71 -26.86
N ARG A 227 25.99 -6.36 -25.73
CA ARG A 227 26.06 -7.84 -25.66
C ARG A 227 25.03 -8.43 -24.68
N GLU A 228 24.35 -9.48 -25.13
CA GLU A 228 23.27 -10.27 -24.49
C GLU A 228 23.64 -10.99 -23.17
N ARG A 229 24.47 -10.40 -22.30
CA ARG A 229 24.71 -10.94 -20.95
C ARG A 229 24.86 -9.80 -19.96
N VAL A 230 23.83 -9.62 -19.16
CA VAL A 230 23.83 -8.60 -18.12
C VAL A 230 24.57 -9.06 -16.88
N ARG A 231 25.52 -8.25 -16.39
CA ARG A 231 26.19 -8.49 -15.10
C ARG A 231 25.93 -7.34 -14.13
N GLU A 232 25.75 -7.69 -12.86
CA GLU A 232 25.68 -6.74 -11.74
C GLU A 232 26.85 -5.75 -11.76
N CYS A 233 26.59 -4.48 -11.43
CA CYS A 233 27.62 -3.46 -11.30
C CYS A 233 28.61 -3.86 -10.21
N PRO A 234 29.89 -4.14 -10.54
CA PRO A 234 30.90 -4.16 -9.50
C PRO A 234 31.06 -2.71 -9.04
N ASN A 235 30.76 -2.44 -7.77
CA ASN A 235 31.04 -1.21 -7.00
C ASN A 235 29.88 -0.25 -6.65
N LEU A 236 28.65 -0.74 -6.48
CA LEU A 236 27.74 -0.13 -5.50
C LEU A 236 27.81 -1.01 -4.24
N LYS A 237 28.54 -0.56 -3.21
CA LYS A 237 28.67 -1.28 -1.94
C LYS A 237 27.26 -1.62 -1.43
N PRO A 238 26.89 -2.91 -1.30
CA PRO A 238 25.75 -3.30 -0.49
C PRO A 238 26.05 -2.87 0.94
N GLY A 239 25.10 -2.19 1.59
CA GLY A 239 25.10 -2.15 3.05
C GLY A 239 25.12 -3.60 3.53
N LEU A 240 26.19 -3.99 4.23
CA LEU A 240 26.37 -5.30 4.83
C LEU A 240 25.17 -5.63 5.71
N ILE A 241 24.38 -6.60 5.26
CA ILE A 241 23.53 -7.57 5.96
C ILE A 241 22.68 -8.17 4.84
N TRP A 242 22.69 -9.50 4.66
CA TRP A 242 21.62 -10.35 4.07
C TRP A 242 22.13 -11.63 3.38
N ASP A 243 23.44 -11.87 3.27
CA ASP A 243 23.92 -13.17 2.81
C ASP A 243 24.03 -14.15 3.98
N LEU A 244 22.93 -14.82 4.31
CA LEU A 244 22.88 -16.20 4.82
C LEU A 244 21.42 -16.69 4.73
N ILE A 245 21.24 -17.90 4.20
CA ILE A 245 20.00 -18.64 3.89
C ILE A 245 19.52 -18.47 2.44
N ARG A 246 19.67 -19.54 1.66
CA ARG A 246 19.10 -19.73 0.32
C ARG A 246 17.71 -20.38 0.48
N TRP A 247 16.64 -19.71 0.04
CA TRP A 247 15.25 -20.18 0.18
C TRP A 247 14.75 -20.75 -1.15
N LYS A 248 14.03 -21.86 -1.12
CA LYS A 248 13.35 -22.44 -2.30
C LYS A 248 11.84 -22.45 -2.04
N LEU A 249 11.09 -21.69 -2.82
CA LEU A 249 9.62 -21.72 -2.86
C LEU A 249 9.17 -22.96 -3.63
N ILE A 250 8.28 -23.75 -3.05
CA ILE A 250 7.92 -25.08 -3.60
C ILE A 250 6.43 -25.17 -3.93
N GLY A 251 5.59 -24.30 -3.38
CA GLY A 251 4.19 -24.22 -3.76
C GLY A 251 3.43 -23.14 -3.01
N VAL A 252 2.20 -22.90 -3.48
CA VAL A 252 1.19 -22.07 -2.82
C VAL A 252 -0.01 -22.96 -2.56
N GLY A 253 -0.55 -22.94 -1.33
CA GLY A 253 -1.68 -23.78 -0.93
C GLY A 253 -2.77 -23.00 -0.22
N LYS A 254 -4.01 -23.53 -0.25
CA LYS A 254 -5.14 -23.04 0.55
C LYS A 254 -5.38 -24.01 1.71
N HIS A 255 -5.46 -23.50 2.94
CA HIS A 255 -5.82 -24.28 4.11
C HIS A 255 -6.72 -23.44 5.03
N LYS A 256 -7.88 -23.96 5.47
CA LYS A 256 -8.85 -23.23 6.32
C LYS A 256 -9.17 -21.78 5.87
N GLY A 257 -9.30 -21.56 4.57
CA GLY A 257 -9.68 -20.25 4.01
C GLY A 257 -8.55 -19.23 3.83
N GLY A 258 -7.32 -19.51 4.30
CA GLY A 258 -6.14 -18.65 4.08
C GLY A 258 -5.24 -19.13 2.93
N LEU A 259 -4.49 -18.20 2.33
CA LEU A 259 -3.41 -18.49 1.38
C LEU A 259 -2.08 -18.67 2.13
N TYR A 260 -1.39 -19.78 1.89
CA TYR A 260 -0.13 -20.12 2.56
C TYR A 260 0.97 -20.39 1.53
N LEU A 261 2.19 -19.95 1.83
CA LEU A 261 3.39 -20.34 1.10
C LEU A 261 3.94 -21.61 1.73
N LEU A 262 4.16 -22.64 0.90
CA LEU A 262 4.88 -23.83 1.31
C LEU A 262 6.37 -23.61 1.05
N GLN A 263 7.13 -23.69 2.14
CA GLN A 263 8.55 -23.43 2.16
C GLN A 263 9.30 -24.63 2.73
N GLN A 264 10.43 -25.01 2.11
CA GLN A 264 11.42 -25.86 2.76
C GLN A 264 12.62 -25.03 3.17
N SER A 265 13.07 -25.24 4.41
CA SER A 265 14.42 -24.92 4.84
C SER A 265 15.23 -26.21 4.91
N GLY A 266 16.38 -26.25 4.25
CA GLY A 266 17.33 -27.35 4.37
C GLY A 266 18.68 -26.93 3.83
N SER A 267 19.71 -27.02 4.68
CA SER A 267 21.10 -26.70 4.35
C SER A 267 21.95 -27.94 4.02
N SER A 268 21.38 -29.15 4.08
CA SER A 268 22.09 -30.41 3.84
C SER A 268 21.17 -31.56 3.39
N PRO A 269 21.65 -32.57 2.62
CA PRO A 269 20.83 -33.67 2.09
C PRO A 269 20.22 -34.63 3.13
N ASN A 270 20.60 -34.53 4.41
CA ASN A 270 20.20 -35.48 5.46
C ASN A 270 19.36 -34.88 6.59
N ASP A 271 18.91 -33.61 6.49
CA ASP A 271 18.09 -33.00 7.53
C ASP A 271 16.61 -33.38 7.37
N LEU A 272 16.00 -33.86 8.47
CA LEU A 272 14.59 -34.24 8.55
C LEU A 272 13.66 -33.06 8.16
N LEU A 273 12.75 -33.35 7.23
CA LEU A 273 11.76 -32.42 6.67
C LEU A 273 10.88 -31.77 7.75
N TYR A 274 11.00 -30.46 7.93
CA TYR A 274 9.97 -29.65 8.59
C TYR A 274 9.29 -28.75 7.56
N SER A 275 7.97 -28.83 7.47
CA SER A 275 7.15 -27.90 6.68
C SER A 275 6.65 -26.79 7.60
N GLN A 276 6.94 -25.53 7.25
CA GLN A 276 6.37 -24.36 7.92
C GLN A 276 5.35 -23.70 7.01
N LEU A 277 4.17 -23.43 7.57
CA LEU A 277 3.12 -22.64 6.94
C LEU A 277 3.34 -21.18 7.30
N LEU A 278 3.75 -20.35 6.33
CA LEU A 278 3.83 -18.91 6.52
C LEU A 278 2.56 -18.23 5.96
N PRO A 279 1.81 -17.47 6.78
CA PRO A 279 0.67 -16.71 6.31
C PRO A 279 1.16 -15.56 5.41
N VAL A 280 0.57 -15.43 4.22
CA VAL A 280 0.81 -14.25 3.36
C VAL A 280 0.04 -13.08 3.98
N SER A 281 0.70 -12.31 4.83
CA SER A 281 0.13 -11.07 5.36
C SER A 281 0.16 -9.98 4.28
N SER A 282 -1.01 -9.58 3.80
CA SER A 282 -1.28 -8.46 2.88
C SER A 282 -0.78 -7.09 3.39
N SER A 283 -0.30 -7.02 4.65
CA SER A 283 -0.01 -5.80 5.39
C SER A 283 1.18 -4.98 4.87
N ASN A 284 2.12 -5.59 4.14
CA ASN A 284 3.30 -4.87 3.63
C ASN A 284 3.12 -4.31 2.21
N LEU A 285 2.16 -4.82 1.43
CA LEU A 285 1.90 -4.32 0.08
C LEU A 285 0.99 -3.08 0.09
N ALA A 286 -0.03 -3.08 0.95
CA ALA A 286 -0.92 -1.93 1.11
C ALA A 286 -0.18 -0.67 1.60
N LYS A 287 0.86 -0.82 2.45
CA LYS A 287 1.68 0.28 2.96
C LYS A 287 2.48 1.05 1.90
N GLN A 288 2.77 0.44 0.75
CA GLN A 288 3.55 1.08 -0.32
C GLN A 288 2.69 1.67 -1.44
N LEU A 289 1.43 1.25 -1.56
CA LEU A 289 0.57 1.61 -2.69
C LEU A 289 -0.36 2.79 -2.40
N PHE A 290 -0.64 3.08 -1.13
CA PHE A 290 -1.74 3.98 -0.75
C PHE A 290 -1.40 4.92 0.42
N VAL A 291 -0.14 5.37 0.53
CA VAL A 291 0.25 6.42 1.50
C VAL A 291 -0.47 7.73 1.19
#